data_AF-A0A520PMJ1-F1
#
_entry.id   AF-A0A520PMJ1-F1
#
_cell.length_a   1.000
_cell.length_b   1.000
_cell.length_c   1.000
_cell.angle_alpha   90.00
_cell.angle_beta   90.00
_cell.angle_gamma   90.00
#
_symmetry.space_group_name_H-M   'P 1'
#
loop_
_entity.id
_entity.type
_entity.pdbx_description
1 polymer ?
#
loop_
_entity_poly.entity_id
_entity_poly.type
_entity_poly.pdbx_seq_one_letter_code
_entity_poly.pdbx_strand_id
1 'polypeptide(L)'
;MKLNNEEINRYSRHLTLPEVGMSGQLDLKKSSVLMIGAGGLGSPLGMYLGAVGVGRIGLVDFDVVDHTNLHRQIAHTTSDEGQPKVESLRDTILAGNPNIEVEIHNIRLERDNVQELFVQYDIIADGSDNFETRYLTNDAAYFSKKPLVSASIFRFQGQITIFSPETGGPCYRCLYSEPPPVALVPN
;
A
#
# COMPACT_ATOMS: atom_id res chain seq x y z
N MET A 1 -12.98 -16.91 11.68
CA MET A 1 -13.13 -16.52 10.26
C MET A 1 -13.12 -17.78 9.39
N LYS A 2 -13.91 -17.84 8.32
CA LYS A 2 -13.93 -18.93 7.33
C LYS A 2 -14.12 -18.34 5.94
N LEU A 3 -13.69 -19.06 4.90
CA LEU A 3 -14.01 -18.72 3.51
C LEU A 3 -15.42 -19.21 3.18
N ASN A 4 -16.21 -18.40 2.49
CA ASN A 4 -17.47 -18.86 1.90
C ASN A 4 -17.22 -19.62 0.59
N ASN A 5 -18.25 -20.21 -0.01
CA ASN A 5 -18.10 -20.98 -1.26
C ASN A 5 -17.60 -20.15 -2.44
N GLU A 6 -17.99 -18.87 -2.53
CA GLU A 6 -17.52 -17.97 -3.57
C GLU A 6 -16.01 -17.71 -3.43
N GLU A 7 -15.56 -17.45 -2.21
CA GLU A 7 -14.14 -17.25 -1.89
C GLU A 7 -13.31 -18.51 -2.12
N ILE A 8 -13.82 -19.69 -1.77
CA ILE A 8 -13.16 -20.97 -2.06
C ILE A 8 -12.96 -21.15 -3.57
N ASN A 9 -13.98 -20.84 -4.37
CA ASN A 9 -13.88 -20.92 -5.82
C ASN A 9 -12.90 -19.88 -6.38
N ARG A 10 -12.99 -18.63 -5.92
CA ARG A 10 -12.11 -17.52 -6.31
C ARG A 10 -10.64 -17.82 -6.02
N TYR A 11 -10.34 -18.31 -4.82
CA TYR A 11 -8.98 -18.59 -4.36
C TYR A 11 -8.52 -20.03 -4.62
N SER A 12 -9.27 -20.81 -5.40
CA SER A 12 -9.01 -22.24 -5.66
C SER A 12 -7.55 -22.52 -6.05
N ARG A 13 -6.94 -21.67 -6.87
CA ARG A 13 -5.53 -21.77 -7.28
C ARG A 13 -4.54 -21.51 -6.14
N HIS A 14 -4.86 -20.65 -5.19
CA HIS A 14 -4.03 -20.41 -4.00
C HIS A 14 -4.17 -21.55 -2.99
N LEU A 15 -5.38 -22.08 -2.83
CA LEU A 15 -5.65 -23.19 -1.92
C LEU A 15 -4.86 -24.47 -2.29
N THR A 16 -4.46 -24.61 -3.55
CA THR A 16 -3.61 -25.72 -4.01
C THR A 16 -2.11 -25.49 -3.82
N LEU A 17 -1.67 -24.27 -3.49
CA LEU A 17 -0.25 -23.97 -3.26
C LEU A 17 0.17 -24.49 -1.88
N PRO A 18 1.22 -25.34 -1.78
CA PRO A 18 1.67 -25.90 -0.50
C PRO A 18 2.00 -24.85 0.57
N GLU A 19 2.61 -23.74 0.17
CA GLU A 19 3.05 -22.66 1.06
C GLU A 19 1.91 -21.71 1.47
N VAL A 20 0.75 -21.76 0.80
CA VAL A 20 -0.42 -20.94 1.12
C VAL A 20 -1.51 -21.81 1.73
N GLY A 21 -2.10 -22.70 0.93
CA GLY A 21 -3.19 -23.56 1.36
C GLY A 21 -4.37 -22.81 1.98
N MET A 22 -5.21 -23.54 2.71
CA MET A 22 -6.35 -22.95 3.43
C MET A 22 -5.89 -22.01 4.56
N SER A 23 -4.83 -22.36 5.29
CA SER A 23 -4.34 -21.55 6.41
C SER A 23 -3.82 -20.19 5.93
N GLY A 24 -2.95 -20.16 4.92
CA GLY A 24 -2.38 -18.93 4.40
C GLY A 24 -3.44 -18.03 3.76
N GLN A 25 -4.43 -18.59 3.06
CA GLN A 25 -5.52 -17.78 2.51
C GLN A 25 -6.41 -17.18 3.62
N LEU A 26 -6.64 -17.92 4.73
CA LEU A 26 -7.33 -17.37 5.89
C LEU A 26 -6.51 -16.29 6.59
N ASP A 27 -5.18 -16.39 6.57
CA ASP A 27 -4.31 -15.37 7.14
C ASP A 27 -4.32 -14.11 6.27
N LEU A 28 -4.24 -14.22 4.94
CA LEU A 28 -4.47 -13.09 4.03
C LEU A 28 -5.81 -12.39 4.30
N LYS A 29 -6.89 -13.16 4.45
CA LYS A 29 -8.23 -12.62 4.74
C LYS A 29 -8.33 -11.92 6.10
N LYS A 30 -7.49 -12.27 7.09
CA LYS A 30 -7.46 -11.59 8.40
C LYS A 30 -6.56 -10.36 8.39
N SER A 31 -5.56 -10.35 7.51
CA SER A 31 -4.55 -9.30 7.46
C SER A 31 -5.11 -7.99 6.89
N SER A 32 -4.45 -6.91 7.29
CA SER A 32 -4.72 -5.56 6.85
C SER A 32 -3.46 -4.84 6.38
N VAL A 33 -3.56 -4.10 5.27
CA VAL A 33 -2.44 -3.35 4.68
C VAL A 33 -2.83 -1.89 4.51
N LEU A 34 -2.03 -0.97 5.05
CA LEU A 34 -2.14 0.46 4.77
C LEU A 34 -1.19 0.83 3.64
N MET A 35 -1.74 1.34 2.54
CA MET A 35 -0.98 1.80 1.38
C MET A 35 -0.85 3.32 1.42
N ILE A 36 0.39 3.81 1.42
CA ILE A 36 0.72 5.23 1.30
C ILE A 36 1.03 5.52 -0.17
N GLY A 37 0.09 6.18 -0.84
CA GLY A 37 0.10 6.49 -2.26
C GLY A 37 -0.76 5.54 -3.10
N ALA A 38 -1.60 6.12 -3.96
CA ALA A 38 -2.42 5.42 -4.96
C ALA A 38 -1.86 5.56 -6.39
N GLY A 39 -0.67 6.13 -6.53
CA GLY A 39 0.00 6.38 -7.82
C GLY A 39 0.65 5.15 -8.46
N GLY A 40 1.84 5.33 -9.07
CA GLY A 40 2.43 4.31 -9.95
C GLY A 40 2.88 3.02 -9.23
N LEU A 41 3.27 3.12 -7.96
CA LEU A 41 3.56 1.97 -7.10
C LEU A 41 2.28 1.43 -6.44
N GLY A 42 1.40 2.33 -6.00
CA GLY A 42 0.14 1.99 -5.32
C GLY A 42 -0.84 1.23 -6.22
N SER A 43 -0.97 1.65 -7.48
CA SER A 43 -1.85 1.03 -8.48
C SER A 43 -1.65 -0.49 -8.60
N PRO A 44 -0.48 -1.01 -9.02
CA PRO A 44 -0.29 -2.46 -9.13
C PRO A 44 -0.37 -3.15 -7.76
N LEU A 45 0.14 -2.52 -6.69
CA LEU A 45 0.10 -3.09 -5.35
C LEU A 45 -1.34 -3.35 -4.89
N GLY A 46 -2.20 -2.34 -4.95
CA GLY A 46 -3.60 -2.44 -4.51
C GLY A 46 -4.38 -3.47 -5.32
N MET A 47 -4.18 -3.48 -6.66
CA MET A 47 -4.80 -4.47 -7.55
C MET A 47 -4.42 -5.90 -7.15
N TYR A 48 -3.14 -6.17 -6.88
CA TYR A 48 -2.70 -7.50 -6.48
C TYR A 48 -3.13 -7.87 -5.06
N LEU A 49 -2.99 -6.98 -4.07
CA LEU A 49 -3.47 -7.24 -2.70
C LEU A 49 -4.97 -7.56 -2.68
N GLY A 50 -5.75 -6.82 -3.47
CA GLY A 50 -7.17 -7.06 -3.60
C GLY A 50 -7.50 -8.38 -4.28
N ALA A 51 -6.80 -8.70 -5.38
CA ALA A 51 -6.99 -9.95 -6.11
C ALA A 51 -6.63 -11.19 -5.27
N VAL A 52 -5.60 -11.12 -4.43
CA VAL A 52 -5.18 -12.24 -3.57
C VAL A 52 -5.99 -12.37 -2.29
N GLY A 53 -6.88 -11.42 -2.00
CA GLY A 53 -7.82 -11.51 -0.88
C GLY A 53 -7.25 -11.05 0.46
N VAL A 54 -6.42 -10.01 0.46
CA VAL A 54 -6.14 -9.28 1.71
C VAL A 54 -7.44 -8.70 2.27
N GLY A 55 -7.75 -9.00 3.53
CA GLY A 55 -9.05 -8.74 4.12
C GLY A 55 -9.45 -7.27 4.15
N ARG A 56 -8.50 -6.40 4.55
CA ARG A 56 -8.70 -4.95 4.64
C ARG A 56 -7.53 -4.21 4.01
N ILE A 57 -7.82 -3.28 3.11
CA ILE A 57 -6.83 -2.41 2.45
C ILE A 57 -7.19 -0.96 2.76
N GLY A 58 -6.30 -0.25 3.45
CA GLY A 58 -6.40 1.20 3.62
C GLY A 58 -5.65 1.92 2.51
N LEU A 59 -6.26 2.93 1.89
CA LEU A 59 -5.65 3.72 0.83
C LEU A 59 -5.47 5.18 1.30
N VAL A 60 -4.23 5.66 1.33
CA VAL A 60 -3.90 7.05 1.67
C VAL A 60 -3.36 7.76 0.44
N ASP A 61 -4.10 8.73 -0.08
CA ASP A 61 -3.66 9.66 -1.12
C ASP A 61 -4.60 10.86 -1.09
N PHE A 62 -4.09 12.06 -1.37
CA PHE A 62 -4.88 13.30 -1.38
C PHE A 62 -5.01 13.90 -2.79
N ASP A 63 -4.34 13.30 -3.77
CA ASP A 63 -4.40 13.76 -5.15
C ASP A 63 -5.65 13.23 -5.87
N VAL A 64 -5.93 13.86 -7.01
CA VAL A 64 -6.87 13.39 -8.01
C VAL A 64 -6.16 12.71 -9.18
N VAL A 65 -6.90 11.90 -9.94
CA VAL A 65 -6.41 11.30 -11.18
C VAL A 65 -6.14 12.39 -12.21
N ASP A 66 -4.99 12.31 -12.86
CA ASP A 66 -4.56 13.21 -13.92
C ASP A 66 -4.12 12.37 -15.13
N HIS A 67 -4.60 12.74 -16.32
CA HIS A 67 -4.31 12.04 -17.56
C HIS A 67 -2.80 11.92 -17.85
N THR A 68 -1.97 12.87 -17.41
CA THR A 68 -0.52 12.81 -17.59
C THR A 68 0.13 11.69 -16.79
N ASN A 69 -0.59 11.08 -15.84
CA ASN A 69 -0.09 10.02 -14.98
C ASN A 69 -0.58 8.61 -15.36
N LEU A 70 -1.56 8.50 -16.26
CA LEU A 70 -2.18 7.23 -16.65
C LEU A 70 -1.19 6.22 -17.28
N HIS A 71 -0.08 6.70 -17.87
CA HIS A 71 0.94 5.83 -18.44
C HIS A 71 1.66 4.93 -17.40
N ARG A 72 1.53 5.25 -16.11
CA ARG A 72 2.15 4.49 -15.00
C ARG A 72 1.19 4.16 -13.86
N GLN A 73 0.03 4.82 -13.78
CA GLN A 73 -0.98 4.59 -12.75
C GLN A 73 -2.11 3.72 -13.30
N ILE A 74 -1.79 2.45 -13.53
CA ILE A 74 -2.61 1.52 -14.32
C ILE A 74 -3.96 1.13 -13.69
N ALA A 75 -4.20 1.49 -12.43
CA ALA A 75 -5.48 1.25 -11.77
C ALA A 75 -6.52 2.32 -12.14
N HIS A 76 -6.09 3.44 -12.72
CA HIS A 76 -6.94 4.55 -13.13
C HIS A 76 -7.15 4.54 -14.64
N THR A 77 -8.25 5.14 -15.07
CA THR A 77 -8.64 5.23 -16.48
C THR A 77 -8.89 6.68 -16.87
N THR A 78 -9.03 6.94 -18.17
CA THR A 78 -9.36 8.28 -18.68
C THR A 78 -10.71 8.79 -18.16
N SER A 79 -11.67 7.90 -17.85
CA SER A 79 -12.95 8.31 -17.27
C SER A 79 -12.85 8.79 -15.82
N ASP A 80 -11.73 8.52 -15.15
CA ASP A 80 -11.54 8.84 -13.74
C ASP A 80 -10.88 10.22 -13.55
N GLU A 81 -10.57 10.95 -14.63
CA GLU A 81 -9.89 12.25 -14.56
C GLU A 81 -10.61 13.23 -13.62
N GLY A 82 -9.87 13.78 -12.66
CA GLY A 82 -10.40 14.65 -11.61
C GLY A 82 -11.03 13.94 -10.41
N GLN A 83 -11.24 12.61 -10.46
CA GLN A 83 -11.69 11.83 -9.30
C GLN A 83 -10.53 11.66 -8.29
N PRO A 84 -10.78 11.66 -6.97
CA PRO A 84 -9.77 11.29 -5.98
C PRO A 84 -9.14 9.92 -6.31
N LYS A 85 -7.80 9.84 -6.32
CA LYS A 85 -7.09 8.60 -6.70
C LYS A 85 -7.49 7.42 -5.81
N VAL A 86 -7.68 7.67 -4.51
CA VAL A 86 -8.15 6.67 -3.54
C VAL A 86 -9.52 6.08 -3.89
N GLU A 87 -10.43 6.88 -4.45
CA GLU A 87 -11.75 6.40 -4.88
C GLU A 87 -11.64 5.56 -6.15
N SER A 88 -10.93 6.07 -7.18
CA SER A 88 -10.71 5.31 -8.43
C SER A 88 -10.01 3.97 -8.15
N LEU A 89 -8.97 3.96 -7.32
CA LEU A 89 -8.28 2.72 -6.94
C LEU A 89 -9.18 1.77 -6.15
N ARG A 90 -9.98 2.27 -5.19
CA ARG A 90 -10.96 1.46 -4.47
C ARG A 90 -11.92 0.78 -5.44
N ASP A 91 -12.48 1.55 -6.36
CA ASP A 91 -13.49 1.06 -7.31
C ASP A 91 -12.88 -0.01 -8.23
N THR A 92 -11.66 0.19 -8.71
CA THR A 92 -10.90 -0.81 -9.47
C THR A 92 -10.65 -2.10 -8.67
N ILE A 93 -10.24 -1.98 -7.40
CA ILE A 93 -10.01 -3.13 -6.53
C ILE A 93 -11.31 -3.92 -6.30
N LEU A 94 -12.40 -3.23 -5.94
CA LEU A 94 -13.68 -3.86 -5.62
C LEU A 94 -14.38 -4.44 -6.87
N ALA A 95 -14.15 -3.86 -8.05
CA ALA A 95 -14.56 -4.45 -9.32
C ALA A 95 -13.91 -5.82 -9.56
N GLY A 96 -12.63 -5.98 -9.17
CA GLY A 96 -11.92 -7.24 -9.25
C GLY A 96 -12.32 -8.24 -8.16
N ASN A 97 -12.48 -7.77 -6.92
CA ASN A 97 -12.84 -8.61 -5.78
C ASN A 97 -13.74 -7.85 -4.78
N PRO A 98 -15.06 -8.07 -4.79
CA PRO A 98 -15.99 -7.38 -3.89
C PRO A 98 -16.02 -7.97 -2.46
N ASN A 99 -15.25 -9.02 -2.17
CA ASN A 99 -15.30 -9.74 -0.88
C ASN A 99 -14.36 -9.19 0.19
N ILE A 100 -13.68 -8.07 -0.08
CA ILE A 100 -12.71 -7.44 0.81
C ILE A 100 -13.17 -6.04 1.21
N GLU A 101 -12.58 -5.53 2.28
CA GLU A 101 -12.80 -4.16 2.73
C GLU A 101 -11.72 -3.24 2.15
N VAL A 102 -12.14 -2.15 1.53
CA VAL A 102 -11.22 -1.11 1.06
C VAL A 102 -11.65 0.22 1.66
N GLU A 103 -10.78 0.77 2.51
CA GLU A 103 -11.02 1.99 3.27
C GLU A 103 -10.24 3.15 2.66
N ILE A 104 -10.91 4.28 2.53
CA ILE A 104 -10.34 5.48 1.92
C ILE A 104 -9.95 6.47 3.00
N HIS A 105 -8.69 6.91 2.92
CA HIS A 105 -8.14 8.03 3.67
C HIS A 105 -7.72 9.10 2.66
N ASN A 106 -8.69 9.90 2.19
CA ASN A 106 -8.44 11.01 1.27
C ASN A 106 -7.84 12.22 2.03
N ILE A 107 -6.63 12.03 2.54
CA ILE A 107 -5.92 12.97 3.40
C ILE A 107 -4.44 12.99 3.04
N ARG A 108 -3.78 14.11 3.34
CA ARG A 108 -2.32 14.15 3.38
C ARG A 108 -1.85 13.49 4.68
N LEU A 109 -0.87 12.60 4.58
CA LEU A 109 -0.25 12.00 5.74
C LEU A 109 0.61 13.05 6.45
N GLU A 110 0.33 13.30 7.72
CA GLU A 110 0.91 14.37 8.51
C GLU A 110 1.27 13.86 9.92
N ARG A 111 2.08 14.60 10.66
CA ARG A 111 2.56 14.17 11.99
C ARG A 111 1.44 13.94 13.01
N ASP A 112 0.34 14.67 12.88
CA ASP A 112 -0.81 14.62 13.78
C ASP A 112 -1.75 13.43 13.51
N ASN A 113 -1.79 12.91 12.29
CA ASN A 113 -2.66 11.79 11.91
C ASN A 113 -1.94 10.44 11.76
N VAL A 114 -0.63 10.43 11.51
CA VAL A 114 0.09 9.23 11.08
C VAL A 114 0.06 8.11 12.12
N GLN A 115 0.21 8.43 13.41
CA GLN A 115 0.33 7.41 14.45
C GLN A 115 -1.00 6.68 14.68
N GLU A 116 -2.09 7.43 14.77
CA GLU A 116 -3.43 6.86 14.96
C GLU A 116 -3.85 6.01 13.78
N LEU A 117 -3.42 6.36 12.57
CA LEU A 117 -3.70 5.58 11.37
C LEU A 117 -2.89 4.28 11.33
N PHE A 118 -1.59 4.34 11.59
CA PHE A 118 -0.68 3.19 11.41
C PHE A 118 -0.99 2.04 12.38
N VAL A 119 -1.41 2.33 13.62
CA VAL A 119 -1.71 1.29 14.61
C VAL A 119 -2.86 0.37 14.20
N GLN A 120 -3.74 0.83 13.29
CA GLN A 120 -4.94 0.12 12.85
C GLN A 120 -4.69 -0.96 11.78
N TYR A 121 -3.48 -1.03 11.23
CA TYR A 121 -3.13 -1.95 10.14
C TYR A 121 -1.97 -2.86 10.54
N ASP A 122 -1.86 -4.04 9.93
CA ASP A 122 -0.81 -5.01 10.23
C ASP A 122 0.50 -4.68 9.51
N ILE A 123 0.42 -4.25 8.26
CA ILE A 123 1.57 -3.93 7.39
C ILE A 123 1.38 -2.55 6.78
N ILE A 124 2.47 -1.78 6.70
CA ILE A 124 2.52 -0.50 5.98
C ILE A 124 3.25 -0.70 4.67
N ALA A 125 2.69 -0.22 3.56
CA ALA A 125 3.31 -0.20 2.26
C ALA A 125 3.50 1.23 1.77
N ASP A 126 4.75 1.65 1.63
CA ASP A 126 5.13 3.00 1.20
C ASP A 126 5.46 3.02 -0.29
N GLY A 127 4.53 3.60 -1.06
CA GLY A 127 4.67 3.95 -2.47
C GLY A 127 4.73 5.45 -2.72
N SER A 128 5.04 6.25 -1.69
CA SER A 128 5.12 7.71 -1.80
C SER A 128 6.29 8.14 -2.69
N ASP A 129 6.13 9.29 -3.36
CA ASP A 129 7.07 9.80 -4.37
C ASP A 129 7.94 10.96 -3.86
N ASN A 130 7.80 11.34 -2.59
CA ASN A 130 8.58 12.42 -1.98
C ASN A 130 9.28 11.97 -0.70
N PHE A 131 10.38 12.66 -0.36
CA PHE A 131 11.18 12.31 0.81
C PHE A 131 10.46 12.60 2.13
N GLU A 132 9.70 13.69 2.24
CA GLU A 132 9.01 14.06 3.49
C GLU A 132 8.10 12.92 3.97
N THR A 133 7.22 12.44 3.10
CA THR A 133 6.30 11.33 3.40
C THR A 133 7.05 10.03 3.69
N ARG A 134 8.14 9.74 2.98
CA ARG A 134 8.96 8.54 3.21
C ARG A 134 9.59 8.52 4.60
N TYR A 135 10.16 9.64 5.04
CA TYR A 135 10.74 9.76 6.38
C TYR A 135 9.66 9.72 7.47
N LEU A 136 8.52 10.40 7.25
CA LEU A 136 7.38 10.34 8.16
C LEU A 136 6.85 8.92 8.32
N THR A 137 6.68 8.20 7.21
CA THR A 137 6.21 6.81 7.16
C THR A 137 7.19 5.86 7.86
N ASN A 138 8.50 6.02 7.63
CA ASN A 138 9.51 5.27 8.36
C ASN A 138 9.41 5.48 9.88
N ASP A 139 9.36 6.73 10.31
CA ASP A 139 9.38 7.05 11.74
C ASP A 139 8.13 6.51 12.41
N ALA A 140 6.97 6.69 11.77
CA ALA A 140 5.72 6.16 12.27
C ALA A 140 5.71 4.63 12.35
N ALA A 141 6.15 3.93 11.30
CA ALA A 141 6.24 2.46 11.30
C ALA A 141 7.22 1.96 12.38
N TYR A 142 8.37 2.62 12.55
CA TYR A 142 9.35 2.27 13.57
C TYR A 142 8.80 2.39 14.99
N PHE A 143 8.16 3.52 15.32
CA PHE A 143 7.60 3.76 16.65
C PHE A 143 6.36 2.91 16.94
N SER A 144 5.53 2.65 15.92
CA SER A 144 4.34 1.79 16.04
C SER A 144 4.65 0.29 15.93
N LYS A 145 5.92 -0.09 15.72
CA LYS A 145 6.38 -1.48 15.53
C LYS A 145 5.63 -2.19 14.42
N LYS A 146 5.39 -1.48 13.31
CA LYS A 146 4.76 -2.04 12.12
C LYS A 146 5.82 -2.38 11.07
N PRO A 147 5.75 -3.56 10.44
CA PRO A 147 6.57 -3.86 9.27
C PRO A 147 6.24 -2.88 8.15
N LEU A 148 7.29 -2.32 7.55
CA LEU A 148 7.22 -1.36 6.46
C LEU A 148 7.84 -1.98 5.20
N VAL A 149 7.02 -2.14 4.17
CA VAL A 149 7.48 -2.44 2.81
C VAL A 149 7.64 -1.11 2.09
N SER A 150 8.88 -0.66 1.86
CA SER A 150 9.16 0.62 1.21
C SER A 150 9.71 0.40 -0.20
N ALA A 151 9.11 1.10 -1.17
CA ALA A 151 9.54 1.08 -2.55
C ALA A 151 9.76 2.49 -3.10
N SER A 152 10.65 2.62 -4.08
CA SER A 152 10.90 3.86 -4.80
C SER A 152 11.34 3.58 -6.24
N ILE A 153 11.09 4.54 -7.12
CA ILE A 153 11.53 4.50 -8.52
C ILE A 153 12.23 5.81 -8.82
N PHE A 154 13.43 5.73 -9.39
CA PHE A 154 14.17 6.86 -9.93
C PHE A 154 14.62 6.54 -11.35
N ARG A 155 13.98 7.19 -12.34
CA ARG A 155 14.22 6.96 -13.78
C ARG A 155 14.09 5.47 -14.14
N PHE A 156 15.20 4.79 -14.40
CA PHE A 156 15.27 3.38 -14.78
C PHE A 156 15.66 2.45 -13.62
N GLN A 157 15.72 2.97 -12.40
CA GLN A 157 16.10 2.21 -11.21
C GLN A 157 14.90 2.10 -10.27
N GLY A 158 14.68 0.90 -9.76
CA GLY A 158 13.72 0.64 -8.68
C GLY A 158 14.47 0.14 -7.45
N GLN A 159 13.95 0.48 -6.28
CA GLN A 159 14.41 -0.07 -5.01
C GLN A 159 13.20 -0.55 -4.21
N ILE A 160 13.36 -1.68 -3.53
CA ILE A 160 12.37 -2.21 -2.59
C ILE A 160 13.11 -2.82 -1.40
N THR A 161 12.58 -2.62 -0.20
CA THR A 161 13.11 -3.18 1.04
C THR A 161 12.01 -3.34 2.06
N ILE A 162 12.19 -4.31 2.96
CA ILE A 162 11.33 -4.52 4.12
C ILE A 162 12.10 -4.06 5.35
N PHE A 163 11.51 -3.17 6.13
CA PHE A 163 11.97 -2.79 7.46
C PHE A 163 11.03 -3.40 8.50
N SER A 164 11.57 -4.24 9.38
CA SER A 164 10.82 -4.95 10.41
C SER A 164 11.26 -4.50 11.81
N PRO A 165 10.80 -3.32 12.28
CA PRO A 165 11.19 -2.78 13.60
C PRO A 165 10.73 -3.64 14.78
N GLU A 166 9.73 -4.51 14.58
CA GLU A 166 9.22 -5.49 15.54
C GLU A 166 10.21 -6.62 15.83
N THR A 167 11.10 -6.94 14.88
CA THR A 167 12.16 -7.95 15.06
C THR A 167 13.47 -7.36 15.57
N GLY A 168 13.52 -6.04 15.81
CA GLY A 168 14.74 -5.31 16.13
C GLY A 168 15.62 -5.02 14.90
N GLY A 169 15.08 -5.18 13.69
CA GLY A 169 15.78 -4.86 12.44
C GLY A 169 16.05 -3.36 12.23
N PRO A 170 16.86 -3.01 11.21
CA PRO A 170 17.15 -1.62 10.87
C PRO A 170 15.89 -0.90 10.36
N CYS A 171 15.90 0.44 10.41
CA CYS A 171 14.90 1.29 9.76
C CYS A 171 15.52 2.07 8.61
N TYR A 172 14.71 2.80 7.84
CA TYR A 172 15.18 3.62 6.73
C TYR A 172 16.24 4.64 7.17
N ARG A 173 16.07 5.25 8.35
CA ARG A 173 17.07 6.18 8.92
C ARG A 173 18.39 5.51 9.30
N CYS A 174 18.43 4.20 9.50
CA CYS A 174 19.71 3.48 9.70
C CYS A 174 20.55 3.44 8.41
N LEU A 175 19.90 3.54 7.24
CA LEU A 175 20.57 3.63 5.94
C LEU A 175 20.80 5.08 5.53
N TYR A 176 19.81 5.95 5.77
CA TYR A 176 19.79 7.35 5.35
C TYR A 176 19.34 8.25 6.50
N SER A 177 20.29 8.68 7.34
CA SER A 177 20.01 9.37 8.62
C SER A 177 19.09 10.59 8.49
N GLU A 178 19.35 11.44 7.50
CA GLU A 178 18.63 12.69 7.27
C GLU A 178 18.13 12.78 5.83
N PRO A 179 16.96 13.41 5.61
CA PRO A 179 16.47 13.67 4.27
C PRO A 179 17.48 14.50 3.46
N PRO A 180 17.60 14.26 2.15
CA PRO A 180 18.48 15.06 1.32
C PRO A 180 18.06 16.53 1.36
N PRO A 181 19.00 17.47 1.25
CA PRO A 181 18.69 18.88 1.08
C PRO A 181 17.71 19.09 -0.08
N VAL A 182 16.72 19.98 0.10
CA VAL A 182 15.67 20.26 -0.91
C VAL A 182 16.26 20.54 -2.30
N ALA A 183 17.40 21.23 -2.36
CA ALA A 183 18.10 21.56 -3.61
C ALA A 183 18.64 20.36 -4.41
N LEU A 184 18.74 19.17 -3.79
CA LEU A 184 19.25 17.94 -4.40
C LEU A 184 18.11 16.96 -4.77
N VAL A 185 16.87 17.30 -4.46
CA VAL A 185 15.70 16.50 -4.82
C VAL A 185 15.41 16.70 -6.32
N PRO A 186 15.40 15.64 -7.14
CA PRO A 186 15.03 15.77 -8.55
C PRO A 186 13.56 16.18 -8.67
N ASN A 187 13.28 17.19 -9.51
CA ASN A 187 11.93 17.57 -9.92
C ASN A 187 11.28 16.51 -10.82
#